data_AF-A0A450TR77-F1
#
_entry.id   AF-A0A450TR77-F1
#
_cell.length_a   1.000
_cell.length_b   1.000
_cell.length_c   1.000
_cell.angle_alpha   90.00
_cell.angle_beta   90.00
_cell.angle_gamma   90.00
#
_symmetry.space_group_name_H-M   'P 1'
#
loop_
_entity.id
_entity.type
_entity.pdbx_description
1 polymer ?
#
loop_
_entity_poly.entity_id
_entity_poly.type
_entity_poly.pdbx_seq_one_letter_code
_entity_poly.pdbx_strand_id
1 'polypeptide(L)'
;MFAANTTQPTNQQLMLDAISEHVRAHIGEWLVEQNPARSNSVYEIELRERMIRLEEELKSQRELMKQGFDLMEKRFSAMSEENNRRFEAMSAENNKRFEALSKRIDRVLIWSVSVTMGTSSLVVAALKILL
;
A
#
# COMPACT_ATOMS: atom_id res chain seq x y z
N MET A 1 -70.59 45.65 -18.40
CA MET A 1 -69.54 45.30 -17.40
C MET A 1 -69.94 43.99 -16.74
N PHE A 2 -69.08 42.99 -16.89
CA PHE A 2 -68.90 41.73 -16.14
C PHE A 2 -70.03 41.24 -15.20
N ALA A 3 -70.81 40.24 -15.67
CA ALA A 3 -71.49 39.31 -14.77
C ALA A 3 -70.52 38.16 -14.47
N ALA A 4 -70.01 38.12 -13.23
CA ALA A 4 -69.00 37.18 -12.78
C ALA A 4 -69.54 35.74 -12.75
N ASN A 5 -68.85 34.87 -13.48
CA ASN A 5 -68.96 33.42 -13.44
C ASN A 5 -68.59 32.90 -12.03
N THR A 6 -69.58 32.60 -11.19
CA THR A 6 -69.39 32.22 -9.78
C THR A 6 -69.70 30.75 -9.47
N THR A 7 -70.06 29.94 -10.46
CA THR A 7 -70.32 28.48 -10.29
C THR A 7 -69.11 27.60 -10.57
N GLN A 8 -68.07 28.12 -11.23
CA GLN A 8 -66.84 27.39 -11.54
C GLN A 8 -65.98 26.99 -10.30
N PRO A 9 -65.80 27.82 -9.25
CA PRO A 9 -64.89 27.49 -8.15
C PRO A 9 -65.43 26.38 -7.22
N THR A 10 -66.75 26.34 -7.01
CA THR A 10 -67.40 25.35 -6.13
C THR A 10 -67.36 23.94 -6.72
N ASN A 11 -67.52 23.82 -8.05
CA ASN A 11 -67.42 22.53 -8.73
C ASN A 11 -65.98 21.99 -8.71
N GLN A 12 -64.99 22.87 -8.86
CA GLN A 12 -63.58 22.48 -8.80
C GLN A 12 -63.16 22.01 -7.39
N GLN A 13 -63.67 22.62 -6.33
CA GLN A 13 -63.44 22.15 -4.95
C GLN A 13 -64.03 20.76 -4.70
N LEU A 14 -65.27 20.53 -5.13
CA LEU A 14 -65.91 19.20 -5.03
C LEU A 14 -65.17 18.13 -5.83
N MET A 15 -64.61 18.48 -7.00
CA MET A 15 -63.76 17.56 -7.75
C MET A 15 -62.43 17.26 -7.04
N LEU A 16 -61.80 18.27 -6.42
CA LEU A 16 -60.56 18.06 -5.67
C LEU A 16 -60.78 17.20 -4.43
N ASP A 17 -61.90 17.37 -3.74
CA ASP A 17 -62.28 16.55 -2.59
C ASP A 17 -62.55 15.09 -3.01
N ALA A 18 -63.27 14.88 -4.10
CA ALA A 18 -63.52 13.55 -4.67
C ALA A 18 -62.21 12.86 -5.11
N ILE A 19 -61.28 13.61 -5.72
CA ILE A 19 -59.95 13.10 -6.08
C ILE A 19 -59.14 12.77 -4.82
N SER A 20 -59.16 13.63 -3.80
CA SER A 20 -58.44 13.41 -2.54
C SER A 20 -58.94 12.16 -1.81
N GLU A 21 -60.25 11.97 -1.77
CA GLU A 21 -60.89 10.79 -1.18
C GLU A 21 -60.53 9.52 -1.99
N HIS A 22 -60.61 9.58 -3.32
CA HIS A 22 -60.24 8.47 -4.18
C HIS A 22 -58.76 8.08 -4.03
N VAL A 23 -57.86 9.06 -4.04
CA VAL A 23 -56.42 8.85 -3.81
C VAL A 23 -56.22 8.27 -2.41
N ARG A 24 -56.86 8.79 -1.37
CA ARG A 24 -56.70 8.27 0.00
C ARG A 24 -57.21 6.84 0.15
N ALA A 25 -58.30 6.50 -0.54
CA ALA A 25 -58.86 5.15 -0.54
C ALA A 25 -57.98 4.14 -1.28
N HIS A 26 -57.34 4.54 -2.39
CA HIS A 26 -56.60 3.62 -3.27
C HIS A 26 -55.07 3.72 -3.13
N ILE A 27 -54.51 4.72 -2.43
CA ILE A 27 -53.05 4.89 -2.30
C ILE A 27 -52.38 3.70 -1.61
N GLY A 28 -53.06 3.07 -0.64
CA GLY A 28 -52.54 1.87 0.02
C GLY A 28 -52.42 0.68 -0.94
N GLU A 29 -53.40 0.52 -1.83
CA GLU A 29 -53.41 -0.51 -2.86
C GLU A 29 -52.40 -0.20 -3.96
N TRP A 30 -52.36 1.04 -4.47
CA TRP A 30 -51.41 1.48 -5.48
C TRP A 30 -49.95 1.39 -5.01
N LEU A 31 -49.68 1.66 -3.73
CA LEU A 31 -48.33 1.52 -3.16
C LEU A 31 -47.88 0.05 -3.08
N VAL A 32 -48.82 -0.87 -2.86
CA VAL A 32 -48.57 -2.32 -2.83
C VAL A 32 -48.44 -2.87 -4.26
N GLU A 33 -49.29 -2.41 -5.18
CA GLU A 33 -49.37 -2.87 -6.56
C GLU A 33 -48.22 -2.37 -7.43
N GLN A 34 -47.75 -1.13 -7.21
CA GLN A 34 -46.57 -0.61 -7.91
C GLN A 34 -45.26 -1.22 -7.38
N ASN A 35 -45.32 -1.94 -6.25
CA ASN A 35 -44.13 -2.36 -5.53
C ASN A 35 -44.26 -3.67 -4.75
N PRO A 36 -44.72 -4.76 -5.39
CA PRO A 36 -44.84 -6.06 -4.74
C PRO A 36 -43.49 -6.63 -4.25
N ALA A 37 -42.37 -6.06 -4.73
CA ALA A 37 -41.00 -6.38 -4.32
C ALA A 37 -40.47 -5.56 -3.12
N ARG A 38 -41.20 -4.53 -2.62
CA ARG A 38 -40.80 -3.75 -1.42
C ARG A 38 -41.81 -3.91 -0.29
N SER A 39 -42.15 -5.14 0.05
CA SER A 39 -42.47 -5.44 1.44
C SER A 39 -41.19 -5.17 2.26
N ASN A 40 -41.19 -4.14 3.12
CA ASN A 40 -40.01 -3.75 3.92
C ASN A 40 -39.34 -4.95 4.62
N SER A 41 -40.10 -5.97 5.03
CA SER A 41 -39.56 -7.17 5.68
C SER A 41 -38.80 -8.09 4.71
N VAL A 42 -39.23 -8.20 3.46
CA VAL A 42 -38.54 -9.03 2.44
C VAL A 42 -37.22 -8.38 2.02
N TYR A 43 -37.21 -7.05 1.93
CA TYR A 43 -35.99 -6.28 1.67
C TYR A 43 -34.98 -6.41 2.81
N GLU A 44 -35.44 -6.35 4.07
CA GLU A 44 -34.58 -6.57 5.24
C GLU A 44 -34.00 -7.99 5.30
N ILE A 45 -34.78 -9.02 4.92
CA ILE A 45 -34.31 -10.41 4.88
C ILE A 45 -33.24 -10.58 3.79
N GLU A 46 -33.48 -10.07 2.58
CA GLU A 46 -32.52 -10.19 1.48
C GLU A 46 -31.22 -9.40 1.75
N LEU A 47 -31.33 -8.20 2.36
CA LEU A 47 -30.17 -7.43 2.78
C LEU A 47 -29.35 -8.14 3.85
N ARG A 48 -30.01 -8.79 4.82
CA ARG A 48 -29.31 -9.60 5.83
C ARG A 48 -28.57 -10.77 5.21
N GLU A 49 -29.17 -11.48 4.26
CA GLU A 49 -28.48 -12.56 3.54
C GLU A 49 -27.27 -12.06 2.75
N ARG A 50 -27.42 -10.95 2.02
CA ARG A 50 -26.32 -10.31 1.30
C ARG A 50 -25.22 -9.86 2.27
N MET A 51 -25.58 -9.35 3.43
CA MET A 51 -24.63 -8.91 4.46
C MET A 51 -23.87 -10.09 5.07
N ILE A 52 -24.55 -11.20 5.36
CA ILE A 52 -23.91 -12.43 5.85
C ILE A 52 -22.90 -12.97 4.82
N ARG A 53 -23.29 -13.07 3.54
CA ARG A 53 -22.38 -13.50 2.47
C ARG A 53 -21.17 -12.56 2.33
N LEU A 54 -21.38 -11.25 2.44
CA LEU A 54 -20.29 -10.27 2.44
C LEU A 54 -19.37 -10.41 3.64
N GLU A 55 -19.89 -10.66 4.84
CA GLU A 55 -19.07 -10.89 6.04
C GLU A 55 -18.24 -12.17 5.93
N GLU A 56 -18.80 -13.23 5.36
CA GLU A 56 -18.09 -14.47 5.06
C GLU A 56 -16.97 -14.25 4.03
N GLU A 57 -17.26 -13.52 2.95
CA GLU A 57 -16.26 -13.21 1.93
C GLU A 57 -15.16 -12.29 2.48
N LEU A 58 -15.50 -11.29 3.29
CA LEU A 58 -14.51 -10.44 3.97
C LEU A 58 -13.64 -11.23 4.95
N LYS A 59 -14.21 -12.18 5.69
CA LYS A 59 -13.43 -13.09 6.55
C LYS A 59 -12.49 -13.96 5.73
N SER A 60 -12.98 -14.52 4.63
CA SER A 60 -12.17 -15.33 3.71
C SER A 60 -11.01 -14.52 3.12
N GLN A 61 -11.28 -13.30 2.65
CA GLN A 61 -10.26 -12.38 2.13
C GLN A 61 -9.24 -12.00 3.20
N ARG A 62 -9.68 -11.74 4.43
CA ARG A 62 -8.79 -11.43 5.55
C ARG A 62 -7.86 -12.61 5.86
N GLU A 63 -8.36 -13.83 5.81
CA GLU A 63 -7.56 -15.03 6.05
C GLU A 63 -6.55 -15.27 4.92
N LEU A 64 -6.97 -15.14 3.65
CA LEU A 64 -6.07 -15.20 2.50
C LEU A 64 -4.98 -14.12 2.58
N MET A 65 -5.36 -12.90 2.96
CA MET A 65 -4.43 -11.80 3.14
C MET A 65 -3.42 -12.11 4.25
N LYS A 66 -3.86 -12.66 5.38
CA LYS A 66 -2.98 -13.08 6.47
C LYS A 66 -1.99 -14.16 6.03
N GLN A 67 -2.45 -15.18 5.31
CA GLN A 67 -1.57 -16.22 4.76
C GLN A 67 -0.57 -15.65 3.75
N GLY A 68 -1.00 -14.71 2.91
CA GLY A 68 -0.13 -13.98 1.99
C GLY A 68 0.96 -13.20 2.71
N PHE A 69 0.60 -12.48 3.78
CA PHE A 69 1.56 -11.78 4.64
C PHE A 69 2.53 -12.73 5.34
N ASP A 70 2.06 -13.84 5.90
CA ASP A 70 2.93 -14.84 6.55
C ASP A 70 3.94 -15.45 5.57
N LEU A 71 3.52 -15.71 4.33
CA LEU A 71 4.42 -16.20 3.28
C LEU A 71 5.43 -15.13 2.86
N MET A 72 4.99 -13.88 2.72
CA MET A 72 5.84 -12.75 2.39
C MET A 72 6.89 -12.51 3.48
N GLU A 73 6.50 -12.60 4.75
CA GLU A 73 7.42 -12.45 5.89
C GLU A 73 8.46 -13.56 5.91
N LYS A 74 8.08 -14.82 5.66
CA LYS A 74 9.04 -15.92 5.52
C LYS A 74 10.03 -15.70 4.38
N ARG A 75 9.55 -15.27 3.21
CA ARG A 75 10.40 -14.98 2.04
C ARG A 75 11.33 -13.81 2.30
N PHE A 76 10.82 -12.75 2.92
CA PHE A 76 11.60 -11.57 3.26
C PHE A 76 12.67 -11.88 4.30
N SER A 77 12.33 -12.64 5.35
CA SER A 77 13.28 -13.10 6.36
C SER A 77 14.40 -13.94 5.74
N ALA A 78 14.06 -14.93 4.90
CA ALA A 78 15.05 -15.75 4.21
C ALA A 78 15.96 -14.93 3.28
N MET A 79 15.38 -13.97 2.53
CA MET A 79 16.14 -13.08 1.65
C MET A 79 17.06 -12.15 2.45
N SER A 80 16.60 -11.64 3.59
CA SER A 80 17.38 -10.80 4.48
C SER A 80 18.56 -11.57 5.07
N GLU A 81 18.34 -12.80 5.53
CA GLU A 81 19.41 -13.65 6.05
C GLU A 81 20.45 -14.00 4.97
N GLU A 82 20.00 -14.33 3.75
CA GLU A 82 20.90 -14.58 2.62
C GLU A 82 21.71 -13.34 2.26
N ASN A 83 21.07 -12.17 2.21
CA ASN A 83 21.76 -10.91 1.92
C ASN A 83 22.80 -10.60 2.99
N ASN A 84 22.44 -10.75 4.28
CA ASN A 84 23.37 -10.55 5.37
C ASN A 84 24.58 -11.49 5.26
N ARG A 85 24.37 -12.78 4.97
CA ARG A 85 25.47 -13.73 4.74
C ARG A 85 26.36 -13.34 3.56
N ARG A 86 25.78 -12.95 2.42
CA ARG A 86 26.53 -12.50 1.24
C ARG A 86 27.34 -11.24 1.56
N PHE A 87 26.74 -10.29 2.27
CA PHE A 87 27.39 -9.05 2.67
C PHE A 87 28.54 -9.31 3.65
N GLU A 88 28.35 -10.16 4.65
CA GLU A 88 29.40 -10.60 5.58
C GLU A 88 30.55 -11.29 4.84
N ALA A 89 30.25 -12.23 3.93
CA ALA A 89 31.26 -12.92 3.12
C ALA A 89 32.06 -11.94 2.25
N MET A 90 31.37 -11.03 1.57
CA MET A 90 32.00 -9.98 0.76
C MET A 90 32.86 -9.05 1.61
N SER A 91 32.38 -8.66 2.79
CA SER A 91 33.11 -7.79 3.72
C SER A 91 34.36 -8.49 4.25
N ALA A 92 34.27 -9.76 4.60
CA ALA A 92 35.41 -10.56 5.05
C ALA A 92 36.46 -10.74 3.95
N GLU A 93 36.03 -11.00 2.71
CA GLU A 93 36.93 -11.08 1.57
C GLU A 93 37.62 -9.74 1.31
N ASN A 94 36.85 -8.64 1.33
CA ASN A 94 37.38 -7.31 1.11
C ASN A 94 38.42 -6.96 2.20
N ASN A 95 38.12 -7.25 3.47
CA ASN A 95 39.06 -7.05 4.56
C ASN A 95 40.37 -7.82 4.35
N LYS A 96 40.31 -9.09 3.91
CA LYS A 96 41.52 -9.87 3.57
C LYS A 96 42.33 -9.24 2.43
N ARG A 97 41.65 -8.78 1.38
CA ARG A 97 42.29 -8.11 0.23
C ARG A 97 42.96 -6.81 0.67
N PHE A 98 42.29 -6.01 1.50
CA PHE A 98 42.85 -4.79 2.08
C PHE A 98 44.06 -5.08 2.97
N GLU A 99 44.00 -6.09 3.84
CA GLU A 99 45.14 -6.46 4.69
C GLU A 99 46.35 -6.89 3.84
N ALA A 100 46.13 -7.68 2.80
CA ALA A 100 47.18 -8.08 1.86
C ALA A 100 47.77 -6.89 1.11
N LEU A 101 46.94 -5.93 0.70
CA LEU A 101 47.39 -4.68 0.08
C LEU A 101 48.21 -3.83 1.05
N SER A 102 47.75 -3.69 2.29
CA SER A 102 48.44 -2.93 3.34
C SER A 102 49.85 -3.49 3.57
N LYS A 103 50.00 -4.82 3.68
CA LYS A 103 51.32 -5.47 3.82
C LYS A 103 52.26 -5.19 2.64
N ARG A 104 51.72 -5.10 1.42
CA ARG A 104 52.53 -4.75 0.23
C ARG A 104 52.97 -3.30 0.27
N ILE A 105 52.06 -2.40 0.64
CA ILE A 105 52.36 -0.98 0.81
C ILE A 105 53.44 -0.79 1.87
N ASP A 106 53.29 -1.42 3.04
CA ASP A 106 54.28 -1.35 4.12
C ASP A 106 55.66 -1.83 3.65
N ARG A 107 55.71 -2.95 2.92
CA ARG A 107 56.96 -3.45 2.33
C ARG A 107 57.57 -2.45 1.35
N VAL A 108 56.77 -1.86 0.46
CA VAL A 108 57.23 -0.86 -0.51
C VAL A 108 57.74 0.39 0.21
N LEU A 109 57.07 0.84 1.27
CA LEU A 109 57.51 1.97 2.09
C LEU A 109 58.84 1.69 2.79
N ILE A 110 59.02 0.50 3.37
CA ILE A 110 60.28 0.11 4.02
C ILE A 110 61.44 0.09 2.99
N TRP A 111 61.19 -0.46 1.80
CA TRP A 111 62.21 -0.50 0.75
C TRP A 111 62.54 0.89 0.19
N SER A 112 61.54 1.77 0.00
CA SER A 112 61.80 3.11 -0.51
C SER A 112 62.63 3.95 0.46
N VAL A 113 62.40 3.84 1.77
CA VAL A 113 63.23 4.48 2.81
C VAL A 113 64.66 3.94 2.79
N SER A 114 64.83 2.63 2.65
CA SER A 114 66.17 2.02 2.60
C SER A 114 66.93 2.44 1.33
N VAL A 115 66.25 2.55 0.19
CA VAL A 115 66.83 3.01 -1.07
C VAL A 115 67.25 4.48 -0.99
N THR A 116 66.42 5.36 -0.41
CA THR A 116 66.78 6.79 -0.25
C THR A 116 67.93 6.99 0.73
N MET A 117 67.98 6.22 1.82
CA MET A 117 69.13 6.23 2.73
C MET A 117 70.41 5.73 2.04
N GLY A 118 70.32 4.64 1.27
CA GLY A 118 71.45 4.09 0.53
C GLY A 118 72.00 5.05 -0.53
N THR A 119 71.11 5.66 -1.34
CA THR A 119 71.52 6.66 -2.34
C THR A 119 72.13 7.89 -1.67
N SER A 120 71.57 8.36 -0.55
CA SER A 120 72.15 9.47 0.22
C SER A 120 73.55 9.17 0.74
N SER A 121 73.80 7.96 1.26
CA SER A 121 75.13 7.56 1.74
C SER A 121 76.16 7.46 0.62
N LEU A 122 75.76 6.98 -0.56
CA LEU A 122 76.62 6.90 -1.75
C LEU A 122 77.03 8.30 -2.23
N VAL A 123 76.09 9.25 -2.26
CA VAL A 123 76.37 10.64 -2.62
C VAL A 123 77.40 11.26 -1.66
N VAL A 124 77.24 11.06 -0.35
CA VAL A 124 78.17 11.58 0.66
C VAL A 124 79.57 10.96 0.51
N ALA A 125 79.65 9.65 0.26
CA ALA A 125 80.94 8.97 0.08
C ALA A 125 81.67 9.44 -1.19
N ALA A 126 80.96 9.59 -2.30
CA ALA A 126 81.53 10.12 -3.54
C ALA A 126 82.05 11.54 -3.35
N LEU A 127 81.30 12.39 -2.64
CA LEU A 127 81.70 13.76 -2.34
C LEU A 127 82.98 13.82 -1.48
N LYS A 128 83.14 12.89 -0.52
CA LYS A 128 84.35 12.75 0.30
C LYS A 128 85.57 12.22 -0.46
N ILE A 129 85.39 11.43 -1.52
CA ILE A 129 86.51 10.92 -2.33
C ILE A 129 87.00 12.00 -3.31
N LEU A 130 86.11 12.88 -3.76
CA LEU A 130 86.42 13.93 -4.73
C LEU A 130 87.05 15.19 -4.11
N LEU A 131 86.95 15.36 -2.78
CA LEU A 131 87.35 16.56 -2.03
C LEU A 131 88.46 16.22 -1.03
#